data_AF-A0A9P9DIG2-F1
#
_entry.id   AF-A0A9P9DIG2-F1
#
_cell.length_a   1.000
_cell.length_b   1.000
_cell.length_c   1.000
_cell.angle_alpha   90.00
_cell.angle_beta   90.00
_cell.angle_gamma   90.00
#
_symmetry.space_group_name_H-M   'P 1'
#
loop_
_entity.id
_entity.type
_entity.pdbx_description
1 polymer ?
#
loop_
_entity_poly.entity_id
_entity_poly.type
_entity_poly.pdbx_seq_one_letter_code
_entity_poly.pdbx_strand_id
1 'polypeptide(L)'
;MDAWKARKADLSSRHVQRCVRQLLKNKALWEAFNLVLDIPGLQHGMRTSTLHKLISLKCDEQVIKYLGHIRTVWSRFVQDNDEAIKKFDATDVKELELRCPRYSADDKAKIQSELDGGRIFRNFSQDERQAIWAVVTSTDCIIPSLYTLFEDVKLLQACVESMKHIISPVKETFNMALRASLTQGRMESEISADEEARIALLIRDLWMIAMQNFRLLSQQLRGSPERLLAKVPPQRANEPKLARFARFADQSGFHSPEISILRELPSGQEEELADNLTATVVSDSVNATLRRCGLPTYATYEHDRWLLTAGFLHCDYSELNGRGRDVTSFFVLQSIYFAFFGRPPLITNQDSFPMHEQITRDLRQDSQSEPRSSNYTNRIELGTEIADDQGSTNEATPERDPNINANSPWNPARYSPNNYKAFWSITLPSLMLMLLLFPFLGSIA
;
A
#
# COMPACT_ATOMS: atom_id res chain seq x y z
N MET A 1 19.16 2.34 -24.23
CA MET A 1 19.69 1.22 -23.39
C MET A 1 20.49 1.78 -22.20
N ASP A 2 20.24 3.04 -21.77
CA ASP A 2 21.31 3.88 -21.21
C ASP A 2 21.01 4.52 -19.84
N ALA A 3 19.74 4.64 -19.41
CA ALA A 3 19.42 5.19 -18.08
C ALA A 3 20.06 4.39 -16.92
N TRP A 4 20.10 3.05 -17.05
CA TRP A 4 20.74 2.17 -16.07
C TRP A 4 22.26 2.03 -16.27
N LYS A 5 22.78 2.28 -17.48
CA LYS A 5 24.22 2.22 -17.77
C LYS A 5 24.94 3.49 -17.31
N ALA A 6 24.34 4.66 -17.47
CA ALA A 6 24.83 5.91 -16.87
C ALA A 6 24.92 5.77 -15.34
N ARG A 7 23.89 5.14 -14.74
CA ARG A 7 23.89 4.78 -13.32
C ARG A 7 24.90 3.71 -12.93
N LYS A 8 25.50 2.95 -13.86
CA LYS A 8 26.47 1.88 -13.56
C LYS A 8 27.72 2.42 -12.86
N ALA A 9 28.10 3.68 -13.14
CA ALA A 9 29.15 4.39 -12.42
C ALA A 9 28.74 4.76 -10.97
N ASP A 10 27.45 4.99 -10.72
CA ASP A 10 26.85 5.30 -9.41
C ASP A 10 26.34 4.06 -8.64
N LEU A 11 26.44 2.84 -9.20
CA LEU A 11 26.13 1.59 -8.48
C LEU A 11 27.26 1.30 -7.47
N SER A 12 27.32 2.12 -6.43
CA SER A 12 28.40 2.20 -5.43
C SER A 12 28.61 0.91 -4.62
N SER A 13 27.68 -0.05 -4.67
CA SER A 13 27.79 -1.31 -3.91
C SER A 13 27.45 -2.56 -4.72
N ARG A 14 28.11 -3.67 -4.37
CA ARG A 14 27.81 -5.02 -4.89
C ARG A 14 26.34 -5.42 -4.69
N HIS A 15 25.71 -4.93 -3.60
CA HIS A 15 24.29 -5.15 -3.32
C HIS A 15 23.40 -4.49 -4.36
N VAL A 16 23.65 -3.21 -4.67
CA VAL A 16 22.90 -2.47 -5.69
C VAL A 16 23.09 -3.10 -7.07
N GLN A 17 24.30 -3.53 -7.43
CA GLN A 17 24.55 -4.27 -8.68
C GLN A 17 23.81 -5.61 -8.74
N ARG A 18 23.65 -6.31 -7.61
CA ARG A 18 22.82 -7.53 -7.54
C ARG A 18 21.33 -7.21 -7.74
N CYS A 19 20.82 -6.17 -7.10
CA CYS A 19 19.42 -5.74 -7.24
C CYS A 19 19.08 -5.40 -8.70
N VAL A 20 19.95 -4.63 -9.37
CA VAL A 20 19.77 -4.31 -10.81
C VAL A 20 19.83 -5.57 -11.67
N ARG A 21 20.74 -6.50 -11.40
CA ARG A 21 20.79 -7.79 -12.12
C ARG A 21 19.53 -8.62 -11.94
N GLN A 22 18.87 -8.58 -10.78
CA GLN A 22 17.58 -9.24 -10.58
C GLN A 22 16.49 -8.57 -11.40
N LEU A 23 16.45 -7.23 -11.44
CA LEU A 23 15.50 -6.49 -12.29
C LEU A 23 15.68 -6.82 -13.77
N LEU A 24 16.93 -6.94 -14.26
CA LEU A 24 17.21 -7.31 -15.65
C LEU A 24 16.66 -8.69 -16.06
N LYS A 25 16.34 -9.56 -15.10
CA LYS A 25 15.70 -10.85 -15.38
C LYS A 25 14.19 -10.72 -15.63
N ASN A 26 13.55 -9.67 -15.13
CA ASN A 26 12.16 -9.36 -15.44
C ASN A 26 12.14 -8.23 -16.50
N LYS A 27 12.02 -8.64 -17.77
CA LYS A 27 12.01 -7.73 -18.91
C LYS A 27 10.89 -6.69 -18.81
N ALA A 28 9.67 -7.11 -18.45
CA ALA A 28 8.51 -6.22 -18.39
C ALA A 28 8.66 -5.13 -17.31
N LEU A 29 9.09 -5.50 -16.10
CA LEU A 29 9.40 -4.52 -15.04
C LEU A 29 10.53 -3.57 -15.48
N TRP A 30 11.58 -4.10 -16.09
CA TRP A 30 12.70 -3.28 -16.58
C TRP A 30 12.24 -2.25 -17.62
N GLU A 31 11.41 -2.65 -18.58
CA GLU A 31 10.82 -1.76 -19.59
C GLU A 31 9.96 -0.68 -18.94
N ALA A 32 9.08 -1.06 -18.00
CA ALA A 32 8.22 -0.12 -17.28
C ALA A 32 9.02 0.92 -16.48
N PHE A 33 10.08 0.51 -15.78
CA PHE A 33 10.96 1.45 -15.08
C PHE A 33 11.68 2.40 -16.04
N ASN A 34 12.09 1.94 -17.22
CA ASN A 34 12.76 2.82 -18.19
C ASN A 34 11.84 3.92 -18.70
N LEU A 35 10.56 3.63 -18.94
CA LEU A 35 9.60 4.64 -19.39
C LEU A 35 9.46 5.79 -18.37
N VAL A 36 9.54 5.47 -17.08
CA VAL A 36 9.50 6.46 -16.00
C VAL A 36 10.84 7.18 -15.84
N LEU A 37 11.95 6.44 -15.90
CA LEU A 37 13.30 7.00 -15.73
C LEU A 37 13.76 7.85 -16.92
N ASP A 38 13.11 7.73 -18.08
CA ASP A 38 13.29 8.62 -19.23
C ASP A 38 12.91 10.09 -18.90
N ILE A 39 12.09 10.31 -17.87
CA ILE A 39 11.75 11.63 -17.35
C ILE A 39 12.79 12.03 -16.29
N PRO A 40 13.70 12.99 -16.57
CA PRO A 40 14.86 13.26 -15.70
C PRO A 40 14.47 13.63 -14.26
N GLY A 41 13.43 14.44 -14.09
CA GLY A 41 12.94 14.84 -12.76
C GLY A 41 12.57 13.66 -11.86
N LEU A 42 11.96 12.61 -12.42
CA LEU A 42 11.45 11.46 -11.65
C LEU A 42 12.56 10.56 -11.11
N GLN A 43 13.77 10.65 -11.67
CA GLN A 43 14.89 9.79 -11.30
C GLN A 43 15.29 9.90 -9.82
N HIS A 44 15.06 11.06 -9.19
CA HIS A 44 15.41 11.32 -7.79
C HIS A 44 14.63 10.47 -6.79
N GLY A 45 13.40 10.06 -7.13
CA GLY A 45 12.59 9.17 -6.29
C GLY A 45 13.06 7.71 -6.28
N MET A 46 14.06 7.36 -7.09
CA MET A 46 14.45 5.96 -7.28
C MET A 46 15.21 5.38 -6.07
N ARG A 47 14.74 4.23 -5.56
CA ARG A 47 15.38 3.48 -4.47
C ARG A 47 15.97 2.15 -4.96
N THR A 48 17.14 2.21 -5.56
CA THR A 48 17.80 1.02 -6.14
C THR A 48 18.12 -0.08 -5.12
N SER A 49 18.40 0.30 -3.87
CA SER A 49 18.71 -0.62 -2.77
C SER A 49 17.51 -1.47 -2.33
N THR A 50 16.28 -1.05 -2.60
CA THR A 50 15.03 -1.75 -2.21
C THR A 50 14.36 -2.50 -3.35
N LEU A 51 14.91 -2.46 -4.57
CA LEU A 51 14.36 -3.17 -5.73
C LEU A 51 14.22 -4.68 -5.51
N HIS A 52 15.18 -5.30 -4.83
CA HIS A 52 15.10 -6.72 -4.50
C HIS A 52 13.87 -7.04 -3.64
N LYS A 53 13.48 -6.14 -2.72
CA LYS A 53 12.26 -6.32 -1.90
C LYS A 53 11.02 -6.25 -2.77
N LEU A 54 10.96 -5.26 -3.67
CA LEU A 54 9.86 -5.09 -4.62
C LEU A 54 9.69 -6.35 -5.51
N ILE A 55 10.79 -6.87 -6.07
CA ILE A 55 10.75 -8.08 -6.91
C ILE A 55 10.36 -9.32 -6.10
N SER A 56 10.79 -9.39 -4.84
CA SER A 56 10.40 -10.47 -3.92
C SER A 56 8.92 -10.45 -3.52
N LEU A 57 8.19 -9.36 -3.75
CA LEU A 57 6.74 -9.30 -3.45
C LEU A 57 5.89 -10.11 -4.42
N LYS A 58 6.42 -10.50 -5.59
CA LYS A 58 5.67 -11.27 -6.60
C LYS A 58 4.39 -10.55 -7.10
N CYS A 59 4.42 -9.23 -7.12
CA CYS A 59 3.31 -8.36 -7.56
C CYS A 59 3.73 -7.51 -8.76
N ASP A 60 4.40 -8.14 -9.73
CA ASP A 60 5.07 -7.45 -10.83
C ASP A 60 4.05 -6.68 -11.68
N GLU A 61 2.85 -7.22 -11.87
CA GLU A 61 1.77 -6.62 -12.65
C GLU A 61 1.23 -5.35 -11.99
N GLN A 62 1.01 -5.36 -10.67
CA GLN A 62 0.57 -4.17 -9.92
C GLN A 62 1.64 -3.07 -9.97
N VAL A 63 2.92 -3.44 -9.85
CA VAL A 63 4.01 -2.45 -9.95
C VAL A 63 4.13 -1.89 -11.37
N ILE A 64 4.05 -2.73 -12.40
CA ILE A 64 4.05 -2.29 -13.81
C ILE A 64 2.88 -1.32 -14.05
N LYS A 65 1.69 -1.64 -13.52
CA LYS A 65 0.51 -0.76 -13.62
C LYS A 65 0.75 0.60 -12.97
N TYR A 66 1.36 0.61 -11.78
CA TYR A 66 1.72 1.85 -11.09
C TYR A 66 2.76 2.67 -11.87
N LEU A 67 3.81 2.03 -12.40
CA LEU A 67 4.81 2.71 -13.24
C LEU A 67 4.17 3.32 -14.50
N GLY A 68 3.24 2.58 -15.12
CA GLY A 68 2.43 3.09 -16.23
C GLY A 68 1.55 4.27 -15.83
N HIS A 69 0.96 4.24 -14.62
CA HIS A 69 0.21 5.36 -14.07
C HIS A 69 1.08 6.60 -13.88
N ILE A 70 2.30 6.45 -13.35
CA ILE A 70 3.27 7.55 -13.26
C ILE A 70 3.52 8.14 -14.65
N ARG A 71 3.93 7.32 -15.63
CA ARG A 71 4.21 7.81 -17.00
C ARG A 71 2.99 8.54 -17.57
N THR A 72 1.80 7.96 -17.43
CA THR A 72 0.55 8.52 -17.97
C THR A 72 0.23 9.91 -17.39
N VAL A 73 0.34 10.08 -16.06
CA VAL A 73 0.04 11.38 -15.43
C VAL A 73 1.02 12.45 -15.91
N TRP A 74 2.32 12.15 -15.95
CA TRP A 74 3.34 13.10 -16.36
C TRP A 74 3.30 13.42 -17.86
N SER A 75 2.99 12.44 -18.72
CA SER A 75 2.79 12.67 -20.15
C SER A 75 1.61 13.59 -20.44
N ARG A 76 0.50 13.48 -19.68
CA ARG A 76 -0.67 14.36 -19.84
C ARG A 76 -0.34 15.84 -19.62
N PHE A 77 0.56 16.17 -18.69
CA PHE A 77 0.94 17.56 -18.43
C PHE A 77 1.50 18.26 -19.67
N VAL A 78 2.11 17.50 -20.58
CA VAL A 78 2.71 18.01 -21.81
C VAL A 78 2.02 17.47 -23.07
N GLN A 79 0.75 17.04 -22.94
CA GLN A 79 -0.07 16.52 -24.07
C GLN A 79 0.65 15.42 -24.85
N ASP A 80 1.27 14.48 -24.13
CA ASP A 80 1.98 13.33 -24.68
C ASP A 80 3.18 13.69 -25.58
N ASN A 81 3.74 14.89 -25.43
CA ASN A 81 4.96 15.31 -26.13
C ASN A 81 6.21 14.71 -25.45
N ASP A 82 6.80 13.71 -26.09
CA ASP A 82 7.98 12.97 -25.61
C ASP A 82 9.26 13.81 -25.47
N GLU A 83 9.38 14.94 -26.15
CA GLU A 83 10.52 15.85 -25.97
C GLU A 83 10.27 16.85 -24.84
N ALA A 84 9.04 17.34 -24.72
CA ALA A 84 8.67 18.25 -23.64
C ALA A 84 8.68 17.56 -22.27
N ILE A 85 8.31 16.27 -22.19
CA ILE A 85 8.32 15.53 -20.92
C ILE A 85 9.72 15.43 -20.31
N LYS A 86 10.77 15.47 -21.13
CA LYS A 86 12.17 15.44 -20.69
C LYS A 86 12.63 16.75 -20.06
N LYS A 87 11.88 17.84 -20.23
CA LYS A 87 12.17 19.15 -19.63
C LYS A 87 11.86 19.21 -18.14
N PHE A 88 11.03 18.29 -17.62
CA PHE A 88 10.72 18.21 -16.19
C PHE A 88 11.97 17.90 -15.37
N ASP A 89 12.26 18.77 -14.41
CA ASP A 89 13.39 18.62 -13.50
C ASP A 89 12.97 18.10 -12.11
N ALA A 90 13.96 17.94 -11.23
CA ALA A 90 13.73 17.40 -9.88
C ALA A 90 12.91 18.34 -8.99
N THR A 91 12.99 19.65 -9.23
CA THR A 91 12.23 20.67 -8.50
C THR A 91 10.77 20.58 -8.87
N ASP A 92 10.48 20.43 -10.17
CA ASP A 92 9.11 20.21 -10.66
C ASP A 92 8.48 19.00 -9.96
N VAL A 93 9.13 17.83 -10.01
CA VAL A 93 8.63 16.61 -9.37
C VAL A 93 8.41 16.82 -7.88
N LYS A 94 9.35 17.43 -7.17
CA LYS A 94 9.26 17.60 -5.72
C LYS A 94 8.10 18.49 -5.28
N GLU A 95 7.81 19.56 -6.03
CA GLU A 95 6.72 20.47 -5.68
C GLU A 95 5.34 19.93 -6.12
N LEU A 96 5.30 19.07 -7.13
CA LEU A 96 4.05 18.46 -7.63
C LEU A 96 3.69 17.13 -6.95
N GLU A 97 4.66 16.28 -6.61
CA GLU A 97 4.38 14.96 -6.04
C GLU A 97 3.58 15.07 -4.72
N LEU A 98 2.72 14.08 -4.46
CA LEU A 98 1.80 14.04 -3.32
C LEU A 98 0.71 15.12 -3.31
N ARG A 99 0.60 15.96 -4.35
CA ARG A 99 -0.44 17.00 -4.45
C ARG A 99 -1.60 16.54 -5.34
N CYS A 100 -2.79 17.06 -5.08
CA CYS A 100 -4.01 16.83 -5.83
C CYS A 100 -4.78 18.15 -5.97
N PRO A 101 -4.31 19.07 -6.83
CA PRO A 101 -4.83 20.44 -6.94
C PRO A 101 -6.26 20.54 -7.50
N ARG A 102 -6.80 19.44 -8.04
CA ARG A 102 -8.23 19.37 -8.40
C ARG A 102 -9.11 19.46 -7.15
N TYR A 103 -8.77 18.70 -6.11
CA TYR A 103 -9.59 18.49 -4.92
C TYR A 103 -9.13 19.31 -3.69
N SER A 104 -7.84 19.60 -3.57
CA SER A 104 -7.28 20.41 -2.48
C SER A 104 -6.99 21.85 -2.93
N ALA A 105 -7.66 22.81 -2.28
CA ALA A 105 -7.40 24.23 -2.46
C ALA A 105 -5.98 24.63 -2.01
N ASP A 106 -5.49 24.05 -0.91
CA ASP A 106 -4.15 24.33 -0.37
C ASP A 106 -3.06 23.86 -1.35
N ASP A 107 -3.22 22.68 -1.96
CA ASP A 107 -2.31 22.18 -2.99
C ASP A 107 -2.29 23.07 -4.22
N LYS A 108 -3.47 23.49 -4.68
CA LYS A 108 -3.61 24.38 -5.82
C LYS A 108 -2.91 25.71 -5.56
N ALA A 109 -3.16 26.33 -4.42
CA ALA A 109 -2.53 27.59 -4.04
C ALA A 109 -1.01 27.46 -3.91
N LYS A 110 -0.52 26.35 -3.34
CA LYS A 110 0.90 26.06 -3.22
C LYS A 110 1.57 25.96 -4.59
N ILE A 111 1.05 25.14 -5.50
CA ILE A 111 1.62 24.98 -6.85
C ILE A 111 1.55 26.30 -7.62
N GLN A 112 0.45 27.05 -7.51
CA GLN A 112 0.31 28.36 -8.15
C GLN A 112 1.38 29.35 -7.66
N SER A 113 1.64 29.40 -6.34
CA SER A 113 2.69 30.26 -5.79
C SER A 113 4.11 29.89 -6.26
N GLU A 114 4.39 28.59 -6.45
CA GLU A 114 5.66 28.12 -7.03
C GLU A 114 5.78 28.51 -8.52
N LEU A 115 4.68 28.42 -9.25
CA LEU A 115 4.59 28.79 -10.66
C LEU A 115 4.83 30.28 -10.88
N ASP A 116 4.07 31.12 -10.16
CA ASP A 116 4.15 32.58 -10.23
C ASP A 116 5.53 33.09 -9.78
N GLY A 117 6.15 32.38 -8.82
CA GLY A 117 7.52 32.64 -8.38
C GLY A 117 8.61 32.14 -9.32
N GLY A 118 8.27 31.51 -10.46
CA GLY A 118 9.24 30.95 -11.42
C GLY A 118 10.11 29.84 -10.85
N ARG A 119 9.64 29.15 -9.80
CA ARG A 119 10.41 28.09 -9.11
C ARG A 119 10.24 26.72 -9.77
N ILE A 120 9.11 26.49 -10.40
CA ILE A 120 8.80 25.29 -11.19
C ILE A 120 8.65 25.63 -12.68
N PHE A 121 8.79 24.60 -13.52
CA PHE A 121 8.72 24.61 -14.98
C PHE A 121 9.71 25.56 -15.64
N ARG A 122 10.90 25.69 -15.05
CA ARG A 122 11.93 26.64 -15.50
C ARG A 122 12.37 26.41 -16.95
N ASN A 123 12.36 25.15 -17.37
CA ASN A 123 12.76 24.72 -18.72
C ASN A 123 11.66 24.87 -19.78
N PHE A 124 10.48 25.37 -19.39
CA PHE A 124 9.33 25.58 -20.28
C PHE A 124 9.11 27.06 -20.56
N SER A 125 8.57 27.38 -21.74
CA SER A 125 8.12 28.71 -22.12
C SER A 125 6.89 29.14 -21.31
N GLN A 126 6.55 30.43 -21.33
CA GLN A 126 5.39 30.93 -20.57
C GLN A 126 4.07 30.30 -21.05
N ASP A 127 3.91 30.07 -22.35
CA ASP A 127 2.71 29.44 -22.91
C ASP A 127 2.63 27.95 -22.53
N GLU A 128 3.77 27.23 -22.58
CA GLU A 128 3.87 25.85 -22.11
C GLU A 128 3.49 25.75 -20.63
N ARG A 129 3.96 26.68 -19.79
CA ARG A 129 3.62 26.74 -18.36
C ARG A 129 2.13 26.91 -18.11
N GLN A 130 1.46 27.78 -18.85
CA GLN A 130 0.02 27.97 -18.73
C GLN A 130 -0.76 26.72 -19.15
N ALA A 131 -0.34 26.05 -20.23
CA ALA A 131 -0.94 24.80 -20.68
C ALA A 131 -0.76 23.68 -19.64
N ILE A 132 0.45 23.52 -19.10
CA ILE A 132 0.75 22.56 -18.02
C ILE A 132 -0.12 22.85 -16.80
N TRP A 133 -0.22 24.11 -16.39
CA TRP A 133 -1.04 24.52 -15.23
C TRP A 133 -2.52 24.14 -15.39
N ALA A 134 -3.10 24.35 -16.57
CA ALA A 134 -4.48 23.97 -16.85
C ALA A 134 -4.69 22.46 -16.64
N VAL A 135 -3.77 21.62 -17.13
CA VAL A 135 -3.84 20.17 -16.95
C VAL A 135 -3.61 19.79 -15.49
N VAL A 136 -2.58 20.31 -14.84
CA VAL A 136 -2.23 20.03 -13.44
C VAL A 136 -3.45 20.26 -12.53
N THR A 137 -4.16 21.38 -12.68
CA THR A 137 -5.35 21.69 -11.85
C THR A 137 -6.57 20.82 -12.13
N SER A 138 -6.59 20.08 -13.22
CA SER A 138 -7.65 19.13 -13.59
C SER A 138 -7.35 17.68 -13.20
N THR A 139 -6.12 17.40 -12.74
CA THR A 139 -5.65 16.05 -12.36
C THR A 139 -6.43 15.51 -11.17
N ASP A 140 -7.10 14.38 -11.37
CA ASP A 140 -8.05 13.74 -10.46
C ASP A 140 -7.43 12.67 -9.54
N CYS A 141 -6.11 12.72 -9.38
CA CYS A 141 -5.36 11.81 -8.53
C CYS A 141 -4.28 12.56 -7.77
N ILE A 142 -3.73 11.90 -6.75
CA ILE A 142 -2.49 12.34 -6.12
C ILE A 142 -1.38 12.18 -7.16
N ILE A 143 -0.68 13.27 -7.49
CA ILE A 143 0.35 13.26 -8.52
C ILE A 143 1.45 12.26 -8.10
N PRO A 144 1.64 11.18 -8.87
CA PRO A 144 2.48 10.06 -8.47
C PRO A 144 3.94 10.30 -8.91
N SER A 145 4.87 9.63 -8.25
CA SER A 145 6.28 9.63 -8.59
C SER A 145 6.93 8.29 -8.20
N LEU A 146 8.22 8.12 -8.48
CA LEU A 146 8.94 6.96 -7.95
C LEU A 146 8.98 6.97 -6.41
N TYR A 147 9.00 8.14 -5.78
CA TYR A 147 8.92 8.22 -4.32
C TYR A 147 7.59 7.65 -3.82
N THR A 148 6.46 8.06 -4.41
CA THR A 148 5.13 7.59 -3.98
C THR A 148 4.99 6.08 -4.20
N LEU A 149 5.46 5.54 -5.32
CA LEU A 149 5.50 4.09 -5.57
C LEU A 149 6.19 3.33 -4.43
N PHE A 150 7.40 3.74 -4.04
CA PHE A 150 8.14 3.02 -2.99
C PHE A 150 7.51 3.15 -1.60
N GLU A 151 6.77 4.22 -1.34
CA GLU A 151 5.97 4.35 -0.12
C GLU A 151 4.73 3.46 -0.19
N ASP A 152 3.95 3.53 -1.27
CA ASP A 152 2.70 2.80 -1.49
C ASP A 152 2.89 1.29 -1.54
N VAL A 153 4.05 0.81 -2.00
CA VAL A 153 4.43 -0.61 -1.95
C VAL A 153 4.40 -1.16 -0.53
N LYS A 154 4.54 -0.33 0.52
CA LYS A 154 4.40 -0.78 1.91
C LYS A 154 2.96 -1.21 2.25
N LEU A 155 1.96 -0.54 1.68
CA LEU A 155 0.56 -0.95 1.80
C LEU A 155 0.30 -2.24 1.00
N LEU A 156 0.81 -2.30 -0.23
CA LEU A 156 0.71 -3.51 -1.05
C LEU A 156 1.37 -4.72 -0.35
N GLN A 157 2.53 -4.53 0.27
CA GLN A 157 3.21 -5.57 1.06
C GLN A 157 2.35 -6.06 2.23
N ALA A 158 1.65 -5.17 2.94
CA ALA A 158 0.72 -5.58 4.00
C ALA A 158 -0.45 -6.43 3.46
N CYS A 159 -0.94 -6.10 2.26
CA CYS A 159 -1.98 -6.87 1.58
C CYS A 159 -1.45 -8.23 1.10
N VAL A 160 -0.21 -8.30 0.61
CA VAL A 160 0.45 -9.56 0.20
C VAL A 160 0.51 -10.56 1.35
N GLU A 161 0.79 -10.12 2.58
CA GLU A 161 0.76 -11.02 3.73
C GLU A 161 -0.63 -11.63 3.97
N SER A 162 -1.69 -10.94 3.57
CA SER A 162 -3.06 -11.50 3.59
C SER A 162 -3.25 -12.50 2.45
N MET A 163 -2.81 -12.15 1.23
CA MET A 163 -2.94 -13.01 0.04
C MET A 163 -2.22 -14.35 0.20
N LYS A 164 -1.11 -14.41 0.95
CA LYS A 164 -0.39 -15.66 1.24
C LYS A 164 -1.23 -16.72 1.95
N HIS A 165 -2.32 -16.33 2.61
CA HIS A 165 -3.24 -17.27 3.25
C HIS A 165 -4.11 -18.02 2.26
N ILE A 166 -4.39 -17.44 1.09
CA ILE A 166 -5.22 -18.09 0.06
C ILE A 166 -4.36 -18.75 -1.02
N ILE A 167 -3.18 -18.19 -1.32
CA ILE A 167 -2.27 -18.75 -2.31
C ILE A 167 -0.83 -18.32 -2.02
N SER A 168 0.12 -19.25 -2.05
CA SER A 168 1.53 -18.94 -1.84
C SER A 168 2.38 -19.27 -3.07
N PRO A 169 2.51 -18.35 -4.04
CA PRO A 169 3.25 -18.60 -5.27
C PRO A 169 4.75 -18.78 -5.00
N VAL A 170 5.35 -19.83 -5.56
CA VAL A 170 6.78 -20.16 -5.35
C VAL A 170 7.65 -19.47 -6.41
N LYS A 171 7.29 -19.59 -7.70
CA LYS A 171 8.09 -19.09 -8.82
C LYS A 171 7.46 -17.87 -9.49
N GLU A 172 6.16 -17.95 -9.74
CA GLU A 172 5.36 -16.97 -10.47
C GLU A 172 4.89 -15.80 -9.59
N THR A 173 4.14 -14.87 -10.19
CA THR A 173 3.48 -13.77 -9.49
C THR A 173 2.17 -14.22 -8.86
N PHE A 174 1.64 -13.45 -7.90
CA PHE A 174 0.28 -13.69 -7.40
C PHE A 174 -0.76 -13.68 -8.53
N ASN A 175 -0.60 -12.78 -9.49
CA ASN A 175 -1.55 -12.63 -10.58
C ASN A 175 -1.57 -13.87 -11.50
N MET A 176 -0.40 -14.42 -11.83
CA MET A 176 -0.29 -15.64 -12.62
C MET A 176 -0.87 -16.85 -11.87
N ALA A 177 -0.54 -17.01 -10.58
CA ALA A 177 -1.04 -18.12 -9.77
C ALA A 177 -2.58 -18.08 -9.62
N LEU A 178 -3.13 -16.89 -9.35
CA LEU A 178 -4.58 -16.69 -9.24
C LEU A 178 -5.28 -16.94 -10.58
N ARG A 179 -4.75 -16.42 -11.70
CA ARG A 179 -5.29 -16.72 -13.04
C ARG A 179 -5.28 -18.21 -13.32
N ALA A 180 -4.16 -18.89 -13.09
CA ALA A 180 -4.03 -20.33 -13.32
C ALA A 180 -5.07 -21.14 -12.53
N SER A 181 -5.40 -20.71 -11.30
CA SER A 181 -6.42 -21.37 -10.49
C SER A 181 -7.85 -21.22 -11.04
N LEU A 182 -8.14 -20.14 -11.76
CA LEU A 182 -9.44 -19.89 -12.41
C LEU A 182 -9.52 -20.54 -13.79
N THR A 183 -8.42 -20.53 -14.55
CA THR A 183 -8.39 -20.99 -15.94
C THR A 183 -8.06 -22.47 -16.08
N GLN A 184 -7.71 -23.14 -14.97
CA GLN A 184 -7.33 -24.56 -14.93
C GLN A 184 -6.21 -24.91 -15.93
N GLY A 185 -5.31 -23.96 -16.21
CA GLY A 185 -4.19 -24.14 -17.13
C GLY A 185 -4.50 -23.92 -18.61
N ARG A 186 -5.70 -23.43 -18.96
CA ARG A 186 -6.00 -22.96 -20.33
C ARG A 186 -5.04 -21.85 -20.75
N MET A 187 -4.68 -21.84 -22.04
CA MET A 187 -3.83 -20.80 -22.60
C MET A 187 -4.57 -19.46 -22.69
N GLU A 188 -3.86 -18.34 -22.58
CA GLU A 188 -4.45 -16.99 -22.70
C GLU A 188 -5.24 -16.79 -24.02
N SER A 189 -4.80 -17.40 -25.12
CA SER A 189 -5.49 -17.34 -26.41
C SER A 189 -6.86 -18.02 -26.43
N GLU A 190 -7.14 -18.88 -25.45
CA GLU A 190 -8.41 -19.58 -25.31
C GLU A 190 -9.40 -18.81 -24.41
N ILE A 191 -8.94 -17.75 -23.76
CA ILE A 191 -9.75 -16.93 -22.86
C ILE A 191 -10.34 -15.79 -23.67
N SER A 192 -11.67 -15.69 -23.67
CA SER A 192 -12.34 -14.56 -24.32
C SER A 192 -12.04 -13.24 -23.61
N ALA A 193 -12.14 -12.12 -24.31
CA ALA A 193 -11.94 -10.80 -23.69
C ALA A 193 -12.89 -10.54 -22.50
N ASP A 194 -14.14 -11.01 -22.60
CA ASP A 194 -15.13 -10.90 -21.53
C ASP A 194 -14.79 -11.77 -20.32
N GLU A 195 -14.26 -12.98 -20.56
CA GLU A 195 -13.81 -13.87 -19.50
C GLU A 195 -12.58 -13.28 -18.78
N GLU A 196 -11.62 -12.74 -19.53
CA GLU A 196 -10.44 -12.07 -18.98
C GLU A 196 -10.82 -10.84 -18.16
N ALA A 197 -11.82 -10.05 -18.60
CA ALA A 197 -12.34 -8.94 -17.81
C ALA A 197 -12.97 -9.41 -16.50
N ARG A 198 -13.73 -10.52 -16.49
CA ARG A 198 -14.30 -11.12 -15.28
C ARG A 198 -13.21 -11.62 -14.33
N ILE A 199 -12.21 -12.34 -14.85
CA ILE A 199 -11.05 -12.81 -14.08
C ILE A 199 -10.33 -11.64 -13.41
N ALA A 200 -10.10 -10.55 -14.16
CA ALA A 200 -9.46 -9.36 -13.64
C ALA A 200 -10.25 -8.70 -12.49
N LEU A 201 -11.59 -8.74 -12.54
CA LEU A 201 -12.46 -8.26 -11.46
C LEU A 201 -12.40 -9.16 -10.22
N LEU A 202 -12.47 -10.49 -10.40
CA LEU A 202 -12.38 -11.43 -9.27
C LEU A 202 -11.03 -11.33 -8.52
N ILE A 203 -9.92 -11.25 -9.26
CA ILE A 203 -8.60 -11.07 -8.65
C ILE A 203 -8.54 -9.74 -7.89
N ARG A 204 -9.13 -8.70 -8.46
CA ARG A 204 -9.20 -7.37 -7.86
C ARG A 204 -10.04 -7.35 -6.60
N ASP A 205 -11.11 -8.13 -6.51
CA ASP A 205 -11.93 -8.28 -5.30
C ASP A 205 -11.12 -8.87 -4.16
N LEU A 206 -10.29 -9.89 -4.42
CA LEU A 206 -9.37 -10.43 -3.40
C LEU A 206 -8.42 -9.35 -2.87
N TRP A 207 -7.89 -8.50 -3.75
CA TRP A 207 -7.03 -7.39 -3.33
C TRP A 207 -7.79 -6.33 -2.53
N MET A 208 -9.06 -6.03 -2.86
CA MET A 208 -9.89 -5.12 -2.07
C MET A 208 -10.18 -5.69 -0.68
N ILE A 209 -10.52 -6.98 -0.57
CA ILE A 209 -10.72 -7.65 0.72
C ILE A 209 -9.42 -7.64 1.55
N ALA A 210 -8.28 -7.90 0.91
CA ALA A 210 -6.97 -7.79 1.54
C ALA A 210 -6.70 -6.36 2.02
N MET A 211 -6.91 -5.33 1.18
CA MET A 211 -6.76 -3.93 1.58
C MET A 211 -7.70 -3.53 2.71
N GLN A 212 -8.94 -4.03 2.72
CA GLN A 212 -9.92 -3.78 3.76
C GLN A 212 -9.56 -4.44 5.09
N ASN A 213 -8.88 -5.58 5.08
CA ASN A 213 -8.68 -6.41 6.27
C ASN A 213 -7.21 -6.73 6.59
N PHE A 214 -6.22 -6.09 5.94
CA PHE A 214 -4.81 -6.51 6.07
C PHE A 214 -4.31 -6.49 7.51
N ARG A 215 -4.83 -5.62 8.40
CA ARG A 215 -4.42 -5.62 9.82
C ARG A 215 -4.90 -6.85 10.59
N LEU A 216 -5.98 -7.47 10.13
CA LEU A 216 -6.63 -8.61 10.77
C LEU A 216 -6.22 -9.93 10.09
N LEU A 217 -5.90 -9.87 8.80
CA LEU A 217 -5.43 -11.00 8.00
C LEU A 217 -3.90 -11.18 8.07
N SER A 218 -3.13 -10.11 8.29
CA SER A 218 -1.66 -10.22 8.39
C SER A 218 -1.18 -10.48 9.82
N GLN A 219 -0.21 -11.38 9.94
CA GLN A 219 0.39 -11.79 11.21
C GLN A 219 1.42 -10.78 11.78
N GLN A 220 1.77 -9.72 11.04
CA GLN A 220 3.06 -9.01 11.25
C GLN A 220 3.02 -7.48 11.37
N LEU A 221 1.86 -6.82 11.42
CA LEU A 221 1.87 -5.35 11.56
C LEU A 221 2.10 -4.88 13.00
N ARG A 222 3.33 -5.07 13.49
CA ARG A 222 3.85 -4.21 14.55
C ARG A 222 4.24 -2.84 13.98
N GLY A 223 3.88 -1.82 14.76
CA GLY A 223 4.14 -0.43 14.49
C GLY A 223 5.62 -0.04 14.48
N SER A 224 5.82 1.23 14.20
CA SER A 224 7.06 2.00 14.15
C SER A 224 8.09 1.67 15.26
N PRO A 225 9.41 1.91 15.01
CA PRO A 225 10.51 1.45 15.85
C PRO A 225 10.65 2.12 17.23
N GLU A 226 9.72 2.99 17.65
CA GLU A 226 9.94 3.87 18.80
C GLU A 226 9.36 3.38 20.13
N ARG A 227 8.56 2.32 20.16
CA ARG A 227 8.09 1.75 21.42
C ARG A 227 7.96 0.25 21.29
N LEU A 228 8.87 -0.48 21.96
CA LEU A 228 8.58 -1.56 22.91
C LEU A 228 9.82 -2.43 23.09
N LEU A 229 10.50 -2.25 24.23
CA LEU A 229 11.64 -3.05 24.73
C LEU A 229 11.23 -4.46 25.21
N ALA A 230 10.05 -4.96 24.81
CA ALA A 230 9.60 -6.31 25.11
C ALA A 230 9.06 -6.97 23.84
N LYS A 231 9.55 -8.18 23.54
CA LYS A 231 9.01 -9.04 22.46
C LYS A 231 7.59 -9.45 22.84
N VAL A 232 6.60 -8.65 22.45
CA VAL A 232 5.20 -9.09 22.47
C VAL A 232 5.08 -10.32 21.54
N PRO A 233 4.37 -11.40 21.91
CA PRO A 233 4.13 -12.54 21.02
C PRO A 233 3.48 -12.08 19.70
N PRO A 234 3.72 -12.77 18.57
CA PRO A 234 2.99 -12.47 17.34
C PRO A 234 1.49 -12.65 17.58
N GLN A 235 0.71 -11.62 17.29
CA GLN A 235 -0.75 -11.72 17.29
C GLN A 235 -1.15 -12.62 16.13
N ARG A 236 -1.88 -13.71 16.41
CA ARG A 236 -2.36 -14.62 15.36
C ARG A 236 -3.35 -13.86 14.47
N ALA A 237 -3.33 -14.16 13.18
CA ALA A 237 -4.33 -13.67 12.25
C ALA A 237 -5.73 -14.07 12.73
N ASN A 238 -6.73 -13.23 12.46
CA ASN A 238 -8.10 -13.46 12.91
C ASN A 238 -8.70 -14.65 12.12
N GLU A 239 -8.81 -15.81 12.78
CA GLU A 239 -9.30 -17.07 12.18
C GLU A 239 -10.69 -16.91 11.51
N PRO A 240 -11.71 -16.29 12.15
CA PRO A 240 -12.98 -15.99 11.50
C PRO A 240 -12.86 -15.21 10.18
N LYS A 241 -12.03 -14.16 10.14
CA LYS A 241 -11.82 -13.37 8.92
C LYS A 241 -11.03 -14.13 7.85
N LEU A 242 -10.08 -14.98 8.25
CA LEU A 242 -9.39 -15.88 7.33
C LEU A 242 -10.33 -16.88 6.70
N ALA A 243 -11.22 -17.49 7.48
CA ALA A 243 -12.22 -18.43 6.99
C ALA A 243 -13.11 -17.79 5.91
N ARG A 244 -13.57 -16.56 6.15
CA ARG A 244 -14.36 -15.83 5.16
C ARG A 244 -13.59 -15.43 3.92
N PHE A 245 -12.34 -15.01 4.09
CA PHE A 245 -11.51 -14.68 2.94
C PHE A 245 -11.31 -15.90 2.04
N ALA A 246 -11.10 -17.08 2.64
CA ALA A 246 -11.03 -18.34 1.91
C ALA A 246 -12.36 -18.75 1.27
N ARG A 247 -13.50 -18.63 1.97
CA ARG A 247 -14.83 -18.91 1.41
C ARG A 247 -15.18 -18.02 0.23
N PHE A 248 -14.87 -16.72 0.32
CA PHE A 248 -15.05 -15.80 -0.80
C PHE A 248 -14.20 -16.23 -2.01
N ALA A 249 -12.94 -16.61 -1.77
CA ALA A 249 -12.06 -17.09 -2.84
C ALA A 249 -12.62 -18.39 -3.49
N ASP A 250 -13.07 -19.34 -2.67
CA ASP A 250 -13.66 -20.61 -3.13
C ASP A 250 -14.92 -20.39 -3.97
N GLN A 251 -15.86 -19.56 -3.48
CA GLN A 251 -17.09 -19.20 -4.20
C GLN A 251 -16.83 -18.41 -5.48
N SER A 252 -15.73 -17.67 -5.53
CA SER A 252 -15.25 -16.98 -6.73
C SER A 252 -14.53 -17.91 -7.72
N GLY A 253 -14.41 -19.20 -7.40
CA GLY A 253 -13.79 -20.22 -8.25
C GLY A 253 -12.27 -20.37 -8.10
N PHE A 254 -11.65 -19.70 -7.12
CA PHE A 254 -10.23 -19.88 -6.83
C PHE A 254 -10.01 -21.17 -6.04
N HIS A 255 -9.04 -21.98 -6.44
CA HIS A 255 -8.75 -23.25 -5.80
C HIS A 255 -7.29 -23.33 -5.35
N SER A 256 -7.08 -23.69 -4.08
CA SER A 256 -5.78 -24.02 -3.52
C SER A 256 -5.93 -24.94 -2.29
N PRO A 257 -4.87 -25.68 -1.90
CA PRO A 257 -4.87 -26.41 -0.63
C PRO A 257 -5.14 -25.51 0.57
N GLU A 258 -4.59 -24.29 0.56
CA GLU A 258 -4.76 -23.32 1.65
C GLU A 258 -6.22 -22.86 1.79
N ILE A 259 -6.90 -22.56 0.67
CA ILE A 259 -8.33 -22.23 0.65
C ILE A 259 -9.16 -23.39 1.21
N SER A 260 -8.86 -24.61 0.77
CA SER A 260 -9.58 -25.82 1.19
C SER A 260 -9.49 -26.06 2.70
N ILE A 261 -8.37 -25.72 3.33
CA ILE A 261 -8.18 -25.84 4.78
C ILE A 261 -8.90 -24.71 5.51
N LEU A 262 -8.75 -23.47 5.05
CA LEU A 262 -9.26 -22.30 5.76
C LEU A 262 -10.78 -22.17 5.69
N ARG A 263 -11.42 -22.58 4.59
CA ARG A 263 -12.88 -22.45 4.42
C ARG A 263 -13.67 -23.27 5.45
N GLU A 264 -13.09 -24.37 5.94
CA GLU A 264 -13.67 -25.29 6.94
C GLU A 264 -13.59 -24.71 8.36
N LEU A 265 -12.85 -23.62 8.59
CA LEU A 265 -12.78 -22.97 9.89
C LEU A 265 -14.09 -22.23 10.23
N PRO A 266 -14.42 -22.05 11.52
CA PRO A 266 -15.56 -21.23 11.93
C PRO A 266 -15.41 -19.78 11.48
N SER A 267 -16.43 -19.24 10.80
CA SER A 267 -16.40 -17.86 10.25
C SER A 267 -16.85 -16.78 11.21
N GLY A 268 -17.38 -17.14 12.39
CA GLY A 268 -17.93 -16.21 13.38
C GLY A 268 -19.07 -15.33 12.85
N GLN A 269 -19.58 -14.44 13.70
CA GLN A 269 -20.59 -13.45 13.30
C GLN A 269 -20.01 -12.29 12.51
N GLU A 270 -20.74 -11.82 11.50
CA GLU A 270 -20.31 -10.70 10.66
C GLU A 270 -20.35 -9.38 11.41
N GLU A 271 -19.28 -8.60 11.28
CA GLU A 271 -19.35 -7.20 11.68
C GLU A 271 -20.32 -6.53 10.72
N GLU A 272 -21.47 -6.10 11.23
CA GLU A 272 -22.45 -5.33 10.46
C GLU A 272 -21.81 -4.03 9.99
N LEU A 273 -21.82 -3.83 8.67
CA LEU A 273 -21.48 -2.55 8.07
C LEU A 273 -22.55 -1.55 8.50
N ALA A 274 -22.17 -0.38 9.03
CA ALA A 274 -23.16 0.61 9.41
C ALA A 274 -23.97 1.06 8.17
N ASP A 275 -25.29 1.18 8.33
CA ASP A 275 -26.23 1.40 7.22
C ASP A 275 -26.11 2.80 6.58
N ASN A 276 -25.32 3.70 7.17
CA ASN A 276 -25.23 5.12 6.79
C ASN A 276 -23.80 5.57 6.40
N LEU A 277 -22.92 4.67 5.97
CA LEU A 277 -21.60 5.08 5.50
C LEU A 277 -21.69 5.95 4.24
N THR A 278 -21.11 7.13 4.31
CA THR A 278 -20.90 8.03 3.17
C THR A 278 -19.42 8.30 2.99
N ALA A 279 -18.92 8.14 1.77
CA ALA A 279 -17.56 8.50 1.43
C ALA A 279 -17.46 9.98 1.06
N THR A 280 -16.47 10.67 1.61
CA THR A 280 -16.09 12.03 1.21
C THR A 280 -14.64 12.02 0.74
N VAL A 281 -14.34 12.68 -0.38
CA VAL A 281 -12.98 12.75 -0.95
C VAL A 281 -12.21 14.02 -0.59
N VAL A 282 -12.91 15.03 -0.07
CA VAL A 282 -12.37 16.32 0.37
C VAL A 282 -12.73 16.63 1.82
N SER A 283 -11.91 17.46 2.47
CA SER A 283 -12.07 17.93 3.85
C SER A 283 -11.77 19.42 3.93
N ASP A 284 -12.59 20.16 4.68
CA ASP A 284 -12.33 21.58 5.01
C ASP A 284 -11.31 21.75 6.15
N SER A 285 -11.03 20.66 6.87
CA SER A 285 -10.04 20.61 7.93
C SER A 285 -8.70 20.04 7.44
N VAL A 286 -7.60 20.63 7.88
CA VAL A 286 -6.25 20.10 7.63
C VAL A 286 -5.96 19.00 8.63
N ASN A 287 -5.73 17.79 8.14
CA ASN A 287 -5.29 16.69 8.99
C ASN A 287 -3.76 16.62 8.98
N ALA A 288 -3.12 17.18 10.01
CA ALA A 288 -1.66 17.18 10.15
C ALA A 288 -1.02 15.78 10.22
N THR A 289 -1.81 14.73 10.50
CA THR A 289 -1.35 13.34 10.56
C THR A 289 -1.59 12.56 9.27
N LEU A 290 -2.24 13.18 8.27
CA LEU A 290 -2.55 12.55 7.00
C LEU A 290 -1.27 12.20 6.24
N ARG A 291 -1.12 10.90 5.96
CA ARG A 291 -0.11 10.42 5.02
C ARG A 291 -0.75 10.33 3.66
N ARG A 292 -0.19 11.05 2.68
CA ARG A 292 -0.68 11.06 1.29
C ARG A 292 -0.09 9.95 0.40
N CYS A 293 0.71 9.07 0.99
CA CYS A 293 1.22 7.85 0.39
C CYS A 293 1.60 6.86 1.50
N GLY A 294 1.79 5.61 1.10
CA GLY A 294 2.27 4.52 1.92
C GLY A 294 1.24 3.95 2.88
N LEU A 295 1.75 3.31 3.93
CA LEU A 295 0.89 2.64 4.90
C LEU A 295 0.13 3.68 5.75
N PRO A 296 -1.20 3.64 5.77
CA PRO A 296 -2.01 4.54 6.59
C PRO A 296 -1.71 4.36 8.08
N THR A 297 -1.95 5.41 8.85
CA THR A 297 -1.94 5.30 10.32
C THR A 297 -3.05 4.36 10.77
N TYR A 298 -2.97 3.85 12.00
CA TYR A 298 -4.02 3.00 12.55
C TYR A 298 -5.37 3.74 12.56
N ALA A 299 -5.41 4.97 13.07
CA ALA A 299 -6.64 5.75 13.18
C ALA A 299 -7.30 6.02 11.82
N THR A 300 -6.53 6.47 10.83
CA THR A 300 -7.06 6.73 9.47
C THR A 300 -7.53 5.45 8.79
N TYR A 301 -6.80 4.35 8.98
CA TYR A 301 -7.21 3.06 8.42
C TYR A 301 -8.49 2.51 9.04
N GLU A 302 -8.61 2.49 10.37
CA GLU A 302 -9.81 1.99 11.04
C GLU A 302 -11.06 2.80 10.68
N HIS A 303 -10.90 4.10 10.47
CA HIS A 303 -11.97 4.96 9.98
C HIS A 303 -12.40 4.59 8.55
N ASP A 304 -11.44 4.42 7.63
CA ASP A 304 -11.74 4.29 6.20
C ASP A 304 -11.90 2.85 5.69
N ARG A 305 -11.50 1.82 6.46
CA ARG A 305 -11.47 0.43 5.97
C ARG A 305 -12.83 -0.05 5.46
N TRP A 306 -13.91 0.40 6.06
CA TRP A 306 -15.28 0.07 5.68
C TRP A 306 -15.67 0.63 4.30
N LEU A 307 -14.98 1.67 3.84
CA LEU A 307 -15.14 2.27 2.51
C LEU A 307 -14.28 1.58 1.44
N LEU A 308 -13.40 0.62 1.79
CA LEU A 308 -12.54 -0.08 0.84
C LEU A 308 -13.27 -1.23 0.13
N THR A 309 -14.45 -0.94 -0.42
CA THR A 309 -15.28 -1.87 -1.21
C THR A 309 -15.46 -1.33 -2.62
N ALA A 310 -15.84 -2.19 -3.57
CA ALA A 310 -16.09 -1.77 -4.96
C ALA A 310 -17.09 -0.61 -5.04
N GLY A 311 -18.18 -0.70 -4.27
CA GLY A 311 -19.25 0.29 -4.24
C GLY A 311 -18.80 1.69 -3.88
N PHE A 312 -17.78 1.86 -3.02
CA PHE A 312 -17.24 3.18 -2.70
C PHE A 312 -15.98 3.52 -3.52
N LEU A 313 -15.07 2.57 -3.73
CA LEU A 313 -13.81 2.82 -4.44
C LEU A 313 -14.03 3.18 -5.91
N HIS A 314 -15.05 2.60 -6.56
CA HIS A 314 -15.27 2.79 -8.01
C HIS A 314 -16.27 3.90 -8.32
N CYS A 315 -16.92 4.48 -7.30
CA CYS A 315 -17.76 5.66 -7.48
C CYS A 315 -16.98 6.80 -8.14
N ASP A 316 -17.68 7.53 -9.01
CA ASP A 316 -17.15 8.76 -9.56
C ASP A 316 -17.46 9.93 -8.61
N TYR A 317 -16.42 10.46 -7.98
CA TYR A 317 -16.49 11.62 -7.10
C TYR A 317 -16.22 12.93 -7.87
N SER A 318 -16.11 12.88 -9.20
CA SER A 318 -15.79 14.03 -10.05
C SER A 318 -16.87 15.12 -10.06
N GLU A 319 -18.14 14.72 -9.92
CA GLU A 319 -19.33 15.61 -9.92
C GLU A 319 -19.59 16.25 -8.54
N LEU A 320 -18.96 15.73 -7.49
CA LEU A 320 -18.95 16.38 -6.19
C LEU A 320 -18.06 17.61 -6.32
N ASN A 321 -18.65 18.71 -6.77
CA ASN A 321 -18.02 20.02 -7.03
C ASN A 321 -17.31 20.67 -5.82
N GLY A 322 -17.09 19.94 -4.73
CA GLY A 322 -16.38 20.40 -3.55
C GLY A 322 -14.88 20.36 -3.78
N ARG A 323 -14.26 21.54 -3.95
CA ARG A 323 -12.89 21.72 -3.47
C ARG A 323 -12.96 21.87 -1.97
N GLY A 324 -12.35 20.94 -1.25
CA GLY A 324 -12.06 21.16 0.16
C GLY A 324 -10.74 21.89 0.32
N ARG A 325 -10.38 22.14 1.57
CA ARG A 325 -9.04 22.59 1.91
C ARG A 325 -7.99 21.53 1.57
N ASP A 326 -8.29 20.28 1.91
CA ASP A 326 -7.42 19.10 1.72
C ASP A 326 -8.23 17.89 1.20
N VAL A 327 -7.54 16.82 0.79
CA VAL A 327 -8.12 15.51 0.47
C VAL A 327 -8.30 14.67 1.74
N THR A 328 -9.23 13.71 1.72
CA THR A 328 -9.42 12.76 2.84
C THR A 328 -8.45 11.60 2.81
N SER A 329 -8.30 10.89 3.93
CA SER A 329 -7.54 9.64 3.98
C SER A 329 -8.15 8.53 3.11
N PHE A 330 -9.48 8.49 2.96
CA PHE A 330 -10.16 7.62 2.02
C PHE A 330 -9.72 7.90 0.57
N PHE A 331 -9.69 9.18 0.16
CA PHE A 331 -9.23 9.55 -1.18
C PHE A 331 -7.77 9.13 -1.44
N VAL A 332 -6.89 9.25 -0.43
CA VAL A 332 -5.52 8.73 -0.54
C VAL A 332 -5.53 7.23 -0.83
N LEU A 333 -6.27 6.43 -0.05
CA LEU A 333 -6.36 4.98 -0.26
C LEU A 333 -6.95 4.63 -1.62
N GLN A 334 -7.97 5.36 -2.07
CA GLN A 334 -8.56 5.22 -3.40
C GLN A 334 -7.55 5.52 -4.51
N SER A 335 -6.75 6.59 -4.36
CA SER A 335 -5.69 6.95 -5.31
C SER A 335 -4.61 5.87 -5.38
N ILE A 336 -4.18 5.32 -4.24
CA ILE A 336 -3.20 4.22 -4.18
C ILE A 336 -3.76 2.96 -4.86
N TYR A 337 -5.03 2.64 -4.57
CA TYR A 337 -5.74 1.53 -5.20
C TYR A 337 -5.77 1.68 -6.73
N PHE A 338 -6.16 2.85 -7.26
CA PHE A 338 -6.17 3.07 -8.70
C PHE A 338 -4.77 3.08 -9.32
N ALA A 339 -3.74 3.49 -8.58
CA ALA A 339 -2.37 3.43 -9.08
C ALA A 339 -1.91 1.98 -9.28
N PHE A 340 -2.19 1.06 -8.35
CA PHE A 340 -1.81 -0.36 -8.49
C PHE A 340 -2.71 -1.17 -9.42
N PHE A 341 -4.00 -0.86 -9.48
CA PHE A 341 -4.97 -1.72 -10.17
C PHE A 341 -5.60 -1.05 -11.41
N GLY A 342 -5.35 0.24 -11.67
CA GLY A 342 -6.00 1.03 -12.72
C GLY A 342 -7.46 1.36 -12.41
N ARG A 343 -8.18 2.07 -13.29
CA ARG A 343 -9.65 2.13 -13.18
C ARG A 343 -10.26 0.89 -13.84
N PRO A 344 -11.28 0.25 -13.25
CA PRO A 344 -12.00 -0.82 -13.94
C PRO A 344 -12.70 -0.24 -15.19
N PRO A 345 -12.85 -1.02 -16.26
CA PRO A 345 -13.65 -0.61 -17.40
C PRO A 345 -15.09 -0.33 -16.95
N LEU A 346 -15.69 0.75 -17.45
CA LEU A 346 -17.12 1.00 -17.28
C LEU A 346 -17.86 -0.15 -17.96
N ILE A 347 -18.35 -1.13 -17.22
CA ILE A 347 -19.15 -2.21 -17.81
C ILE A 347 -20.48 -1.59 -18.18
N THR A 348 -20.68 -1.30 -19.47
CA THR A 348 -21.91 -0.70 -20.00
C THR A 348 -23.08 -1.68 -20.09
N ASN A 349 -22.95 -2.89 -19.54
CA ASN A 349 -24.02 -3.89 -19.52
C ASN A 349 -24.44 -4.18 -18.08
N GLN A 350 -25.72 -3.97 -17.80
CA GLN A 350 -26.39 -4.15 -16.50
C GLN A 350 -26.38 -5.60 -15.99
N ASP A 351 -25.83 -6.57 -16.73
CA ASP A 351 -25.95 -8.00 -16.43
C ASP A 351 -24.67 -8.67 -15.89
N SER A 352 -23.54 -7.96 -15.77
CA SER A 352 -22.26 -8.55 -15.28
C SER A 352 -21.76 -8.00 -13.95
N PHE A 353 -22.39 -6.95 -13.42
CA PHE A 353 -22.14 -6.44 -12.06
C PHE A 353 -22.82 -7.18 -10.89
N PRO A 354 -23.71 -8.19 -11.04
CA PRO A 354 -24.35 -8.77 -9.86
C PRO A 354 -23.48 -9.80 -9.11
N MET A 355 -22.42 -10.38 -9.68
CA MET A 355 -21.76 -11.53 -9.02
C MET A 355 -21.00 -11.16 -7.74
N HIS A 356 -20.32 -10.00 -7.68
CA HIS A 356 -19.61 -9.56 -6.47
C HIS A 356 -20.57 -9.21 -5.31
N GLU A 357 -21.61 -8.44 -5.60
CA GLU A 357 -22.63 -8.12 -4.59
C GLU A 357 -23.44 -9.35 -4.22
N GLN A 358 -23.70 -10.27 -5.16
CA GLN A 358 -24.44 -11.50 -4.88
C GLN A 358 -23.61 -12.45 -4.03
N ILE A 359 -22.35 -12.73 -4.35
CA ILE A 359 -21.47 -13.55 -3.51
C ILE A 359 -21.32 -12.96 -2.11
N THR A 360 -21.16 -11.63 -2.02
CA THR A 360 -21.08 -10.93 -0.72
C THR A 360 -22.41 -10.99 0.04
N ARG A 361 -23.57 -10.92 -0.64
CA ARG A 361 -24.91 -11.10 -0.05
C ARG A 361 -25.17 -12.55 0.37
N ASP A 362 -24.74 -13.52 -0.42
CA ASP A 362 -24.95 -14.94 -0.15
C ASP A 362 -24.14 -15.37 1.08
N LEU A 363 -22.91 -14.87 1.24
CA LEU A 363 -22.11 -15.03 2.47
C LEU A 363 -22.77 -14.40 3.70
N ARG A 364 -23.49 -13.28 3.53
CA ARG A 364 -24.30 -12.65 4.61
C ARG A 364 -25.50 -13.52 4.99
N GLN A 365 -26.09 -14.25 4.04
CA GLN A 365 -27.26 -15.11 4.28
C GLN A 365 -26.88 -16.47 4.90
N ASP A 366 -25.78 -17.08 4.45
CA ASP A 366 -25.28 -18.35 5.00
C ASP A 366 -24.82 -18.24 6.46
N SER A 367 -24.35 -17.06 6.88
CA SER A 367 -23.99 -16.81 8.29
C SER A 367 -25.21 -16.56 9.19
N GLN A 368 -26.40 -16.34 8.62
CA GLN A 368 -27.67 -16.23 9.35
C GLN A 368 -28.42 -17.58 9.44
N SER A 369 -28.04 -18.58 8.64
CA SER A 369 -28.71 -19.89 8.55
C SER A 369 -28.05 -21.00 9.36
N GLU A 370 -26.95 -20.73 10.10
CA GLU A 370 -26.41 -21.68 11.08
C GLU A 370 -27.50 -22.02 12.11
N PRO A 371 -27.88 -23.30 12.27
CA PRO A 371 -28.95 -23.68 13.17
C PRO A 371 -28.54 -23.35 14.60
N ARG A 372 -29.37 -22.55 15.29
CA ARG A 372 -29.34 -22.41 16.74
C ARG A 372 -29.45 -23.80 17.36
N SER A 373 -28.31 -24.39 17.69
CA SER A 373 -28.28 -25.64 18.45
C SER A 373 -28.67 -25.33 19.89
N SER A 374 -29.94 -25.53 20.19
CA SER A 374 -30.48 -25.53 21.54
C SER A 374 -30.00 -26.77 22.30
N ASN A 375 -29.66 -26.54 23.56
CA ASN A 375 -29.60 -27.50 24.67
C ASN A 375 -28.32 -28.35 24.82
N TYR A 376 -27.52 -27.97 25.81
CA TYR A 376 -27.16 -28.89 26.89
C TYR A 376 -27.23 -28.16 28.23
N THR A 377 -28.28 -28.46 29.00
CA THR A 377 -28.27 -28.40 30.45
C THR A 377 -27.25 -29.42 30.97
N ASN A 378 -26.28 -28.99 31.76
CA ASN A 378 -25.78 -29.79 32.88
C ASN A 378 -25.40 -28.89 34.06
N ARG A 379 -26.31 -28.97 35.03
CA ARG A 379 -26.21 -28.76 36.47
C ARG A 379 -24.84 -29.17 37.06
N ILE A 380 -24.20 -28.26 37.79
CA ILE A 380 -23.53 -28.59 39.06
C ILE A 380 -24.02 -27.58 40.09
N GLU A 381 -24.61 -28.11 41.15
CA GLU A 381 -25.10 -27.42 42.33
C GLU A 381 -23.96 -27.12 43.31
N LEU A 382 -24.12 -25.96 43.98
CA LEU A 382 -23.71 -25.56 45.33
C LEU A 382 -22.27 -25.77 45.82
N GLY A 383 -21.68 -24.61 46.17
CA GLY A 383 -20.67 -24.45 47.21
C GLY A 383 -20.67 -23.00 47.67
N THR A 384 -21.65 -22.63 48.50
CA THR A 384 -21.67 -21.37 49.27
C THR A 384 -20.52 -21.37 50.27
N GLU A 385 -19.71 -20.32 50.29
CA GLU A 385 -19.08 -19.82 51.51
C GLU A 385 -18.93 -18.30 51.41
N ILE A 386 -19.69 -17.64 52.29
CA ILE A 386 -19.62 -16.22 52.61
C ILE A 386 -18.52 -16.07 53.66
N ALA A 387 -17.61 -15.13 53.46
CA ALA A 387 -16.89 -14.48 54.54
C ALA A 387 -16.71 -13.01 54.18
N ASP A 388 -17.42 -12.18 54.94
CA ASP A 388 -17.19 -10.74 55.08
C ASP A 388 -15.74 -10.48 55.50
N ASP A 389 -15.11 -9.45 54.93
CA ASP A 389 -14.31 -8.56 55.77
C ASP A 389 -14.25 -7.14 55.21
N GLN A 390 -14.29 -6.21 56.14
CA GLN A 390 -14.43 -4.77 55.96
C GLN A 390 -13.09 -4.10 55.63
N GLY A 391 -13.18 -2.95 54.97
CA GLY A 391 -12.45 -1.79 55.48
C GLY A 391 -11.39 -1.16 54.57
N SER A 392 -11.47 0.17 54.58
CA SER A 392 -10.43 1.15 54.28
C SER A 392 -10.29 1.63 52.83
N THR A 393 -11.06 2.69 52.57
CA THR A 393 -10.60 3.98 52.02
C THR A 393 -9.08 4.15 51.87
N ASN A 394 -8.66 4.68 50.72
CA ASN A 394 -7.85 5.91 50.68
C ASN A 394 -7.89 6.55 49.29
N GLU A 395 -8.39 7.78 49.28
CA GLU A 395 -8.20 8.80 48.25
C GLU A 395 -6.70 9.10 48.06
N ALA A 396 -6.28 9.32 46.82
CA ALA A 396 -5.17 10.20 46.49
C ALA A 396 -5.22 10.58 45.00
N THR A 397 -5.87 11.71 44.70
CA THR A 397 -5.47 12.59 43.59
C THR A 397 -4.19 13.34 43.99
N PRO A 398 -3.29 13.58 43.02
CA PRO A 398 -2.86 14.97 42.79
C PRO A 398 -2.75 15.26 41.29
N GLU A 399 -3.46 16.26 40.79
CA GLU A 399 -3.00 17.65 40.60
C GLU A 399 -2.59 17.91 39.15
N ARG A 400 -3.35 18.81 38.54
CA ARG A 400 -3.03 19.50 37.29
C ARG A 400 -2.03 20.61 37.63
N ASP A 401 -0.94 20.67 36.86
CA ASP A 401 -0.11 21.87 36.81
C ASP A 401 -0.47 22.70 35.55
N PRO A 402 -0.90 23.98 35.70
CA PRO A 402 -1.38 24.81 34.61
C PRO A 402 -0.39 25.93 34.25
N ASN A 403 0.32 25.81 33.13
CA ASN A 403 0.69 26.95 32.25
C ASN A 403 1.66 26.49 31.16
N ILE A 404 1.32 26.76 29.90
CA ILE A 404 2.10 27.60 28.98
C ILE A 404 1.17 27.90 27.80
N ASN A 405 0.81 29.17 27.67
CA ASN A 405 0.02 29.72 26.58
C ASN A 405 0.93 30.35 25.52
N ALA A 406 0.44 30.30 24.27
CA ALA A 406 0.66 31.21 23.15
C ALA A 406 1.89 31.04 22.22
N ASN A 407 1.55 30.76 20.95
CA ASN A 407 2.01 31.44 19.74
C ASN A 407 3.52 31.55 19.44
N SER A 408 4.01 30.67 18.56
CA SER A 408 4.96 31.05 17.49
C SER A 408 4.97 30.01 16.35
N PRO A 409 4.86 30.42 15.07
CA PRO A 409 4.95 29.53 13.92
C PRO A 409 6.41 29.25 13.56
N TRP A 410 6.77 27.97 13.47
CA TRP A 410 7.88 27.38 12.70
C TRP A 410 9.21 28.15 12.61
N ASN A 411 10.23 27.63 13.32
CA ASN A 411 11.65 27.99 13.14
C ASN A 411 12.37 26.92 12.28
N PRO A 412 12.86 27.22 11.06
CA PRO A 412 13.38 26.24 10.10
C PRO A 412 14.89 25.91 10.29
N ALA A 413 15.39 25.81 11.52
CA ALA A 413 16.82 25.63 11.81
C ALA A 413 17.23 24.26 12.40
N ARG A 414 16.42 23.20 12.28
CA ARG A 414 16.75 21.85 12.83
C ARG A 414 16.90 20.72 11.82
N TYR A 415 17.25 21.02 10.58
CA TYR A 415 17.74 20.02 9.64
C TYR A 415 19.06 20.48 9.02
N SER A 416 20.16 20.18 9.72
CA SER A 416 21.49 20.09 9.11
C SER A 416 21.89 18.60 9.08
N PRO A 417 22.28 18.05 7.92
CA PRO A 417 22.60 16.64 7.77
C PRO A 417 24.06 16.40 8.18
N ASN A 418 24.32 16.24 9.47
CA ASN A 418 25.58 15.69 9.97
C ASN A 418 25.41 15.20 11.41
N ASN A 419 25.14 13.91 11.57
CA ASN A 419 25.48 13.16 12.78
C ASN A 419 25.38 11.64 12.52
N TYR A 420 26.37 11.12 11.78
CA TYR A 420 26.72 9.69 11.80
C TYR A 420 28.23 9.54 11.96
N LYS A 421 28.76 9.98 13.10
CA LYS A 421 30.10 9.60 13.59
C LYS A 421 30.13 9.63 15.12
N ALA A 422 29.69 8.54 15.73
CA ALA A 422 30.12 8.10 17.06
C ALA A 422 29.41 6.79 17.38
N PHE A 423 29.99 5.65 17.00
CA PHE A 423 29.87 4.34 17.68
C PHE A 423 30.74 3.32 16.92
N TRP A 424 32.05 3.57 16.93
CA TRP A 424 33.08 2.55 16.69
C TRP A 424 34.24 2.86 17.64
N SER A 425 34.09 2.43 18.89
CA SER A 425 35.22 2.37 19.84
C SER A 425 34.88 1.40 20.97
N ILE A 426 34.71 0.12 20.63
CA ILE A 426 34.92 -0.96 21.60
C ILE A 426 35.80 -2.01 20.94
N THR A 427 36.98 -2.14 21.52
CA THR A 427 38.10 -3.04 21.32
C THR A 427 37.76 -4.46 20.84
N LEU A 428 38.32 -4.86 19.69
CA LEU A 428 38.67 -6.26 19.39
C LEU A 428 40.03 -6.55 20.02
N PRO A 429 40.16 -7.60 20.85
CA PRO A 429 41.10 -8.65 20.45
C PRO A 429 40.61 -10.06 20.81
N SER A 430 40.80 -10.99 19.86
CA SER A 430 40.77 -12.47 19.99
C SER A 430 39.79 -13.14 19.02
N LEU A 431 40.10 -13.07 17.73
CA LEU A 431 39.78 -14.13 16.75
C LEU A 431 40.61 -13.96 15.48
N MET A 432 41.89 -13.60 15.67
CA MET A 432 42.89 -13.58 14.60
C MET A 432 44.20 -14.22 15.11
N LEU A 433 44.07 -15.39 15.75
CA LEU A 433 45.20 -16.21 16.20
C LEU A 433 44.89 -17.72 16.07
N MET A 434 44.32 -18.14 14.94
CA MET A 434 44.21 -19.56 14.56
C MET A 434 44.33 -19.72 13.03
N LEU A 435 45.31 -19.05 12.41
CA LEU A 435 45.66 -19.29 11.00
C LEU A 435 47.16 -19.18 10.68
N LEU A 436 48.05 -19.27 11.67
CA LEU A 436 49.49 -19.34 11.43
C LEU A 436 50.16 -20.19 12.50
N LEU A 437 50.18 -21.53 12.33
CA LEU A 437 51.17 -22.44 12.94
C LEU A 437 50.96 -23.87 12.35
N PHE A 438 51.55 -24.15 11.18
CA PHE A 438 52.55 -25.21 10.91
C PHE A 438 52.60 -25.64 9.43
N PRO A 439 53.81 -25.97 8.88
CA PRO A 439 54.05 -26.11 7.46
C PRO A 439 54.32 -27.57 7.00
N PHE A 440 54.35 -27.73 5.67
CA PHE A 440 55.15 -28.67 4.86
C PHE A 440 55.56 -30.04 5.43
N LEU A 441 55.05 -31.11 4.81
CA LEU A 441 55.69 -32.38 4.39
C LEU A 441 54.60 -33.07 3.55
N GLY A 442 54.78 -33.67 2.37
CA GLY A 442 55.91 -34.10 1.57
C GLY A 442 55.32 -35.09 0.54
N SER A 443 55.86 -35.07 -0.68
CA SER A 443 55.55 -35.92 -1.83
C SER A 443 55.49 -37.43 -1.51
N ILE A 444 54.67 -38.21 -2.25
CA ILE A 444 55.04 -39.44 -3.00
C ILE A 444 53.79 -40.27 -3.39
N ALA A 445 53.83 -40.74 -4.64
CA ALA A 445 53.03 -41.77 -5.33
C ALA A 445 51.66 -41.38 -5.90
#